data_AF-A0A932C4W1-F1
#
_entry.id   AF-A0A932C4W1-F1
#
_cell.length_a   1.000
_cell.length_b   1.000
_cell.length_c   1.000
_cell.angle_alpha   90.00
_cell.angle_beta   90.00
_cell.angle_gamma   90.00
#
_symmetry.space_group_name_H-M   'P 1'
#
loop_
_entity.id
_entity.type
_entity.pdbx_description
1 polymer ?
#
loop_
_entity_poly.entity_id
_entity_poly.type
_entity_poly.pdbx_seq_one_letter_code
_entity_poly.pdbx_strand_id
1 'polypeptide(L)'
;MPELAEVEFFRRRWSAGHGAKVLAVRLHEGKQVFRDCRTAQLRRKLTGATLLGSEAAAKQMLFRFSGGAWLGIHLGMSGELRTEAPDHAATKHDHFVLVQKQRQLVFNDSRMFGRVLFATGPKPPAWWTDIAPAILSEAFSIEAVALFLKRRARAPLKAVLLLQERFPGIGNWMADEILWRAALHPARPAGSLSAAEVRTLHRECRFVCRGALKYNAGVGGPMPPALNAFMPRSWLFNHRWEDGGRCPRTKKPLARAEIGGRTTCWSPARQRLRRATIVPPGTRLLNL
;
A
#
# COMPACT_ATOMS: atom_id res chain seq x y z
N MET A 1 -0.78 -6.90 5.82
CA MET A 1 -1.61 -6.07 4.92
C MET A 1 -0.70 -5.60 3.81
N PRO A 2 -0.94 -6.02 2.56
CA PRO A 2 -0.24 -5.51 1.39
C PRO A 2 -0.26 -3.98 1.35
N GLU A 3 0.89 -3.39 1.09
CA GLU A 3 1.09 -1.95 0.93
C GLU A 3 1.35 -1.68 -0.56
N LEU A 4 1.85 -0.49 -0.89
CA LEU A 4 2.04 -0.08 -2.28
C LEU A 4 2.87 -1.05 -3.12
N ALA A 5 3.96 -1.59 -2.55
CA ALA A 5 4.87 -2.41 -3.32
C ALA A 5 4.37 -3.86 -3.47
N GLU A 6 3.75 -4.42 -2.43
CA GLU A 6 3.13 -5.73 -2.50
C GLU A 6 2.00 -5.74 -3.54
N VAL A 7 1.23 -4.64 -3.63
CA VAL A 7 0.17 -4.49 -4.63
C VAL A 7 0.73 -4.47 -6.05
N GLU A 8 1.81 -3.74 -6.31
CA GLU A 8 2.47 -3.77 -7.62
C GLU A 8 3.07 -5.16 -7.93
N PHE A 9 3.66 -5.83 -6.94
CA PHE A 9 4.16 -7.19 -7.09
C PHE A 9 3.03 -8.15 -7.51
N PHE A 10 1.90 -8.14 -6.80
CA PHE A 10 0.78 -9.02 -7.11
C PHE A 10 0.09 -8.65 -8.43
N ARG A 11 0.00 -7.37 -8.79
CA ARG A 11 -0.47 -6.94 -10.11
C ARG A 11 0.36 -7.60 -11.23
N ARG A 12 1.69 -7.55 -11.10
CA ARG A 12 2.61 -8.12 -12.08
C ARG A 12 2.47 -9.64 -12.22
N ARG A 13 2.05 -10.37 -11.19
CA ARG A 13 1.78 -11.82 -11.30
C ARG A 13 0.72 -12.12 -12.36
N TRP A 14 -0.30 -11.27 -12.47
CA TRP A 14 -1.36 -11.40 -13.47
C TRP A 14 -1.01 -10.83 -14.84
N SER A 15 0.11 -10.12 -15.00
CA SER A 15 0.56 -9.63 -16.32
C SER A 15 0.75 -10.76 -17.34
N ALA A 16 0.98 -11.98 -16.87
CA ALA A 16 1.09 -13.17 -17.69
C ALA A 16 -0.19 -13.46 -18.52
N GLY A 17 -1.35 -12.96 -18.08
CA GLY A 17 -2.61 -13.11 -18.81
C GLY A 17 -2.91 -12.00 -19.82
N HIS A 18 -2.03 -11.02 -19.98
CA HIS A 18 -2.22 -9.89 -20.90
C HIS A 18 -2.34 -10.38 -22.35
N GLY A 19 -3.27 -9.80 -23.11
CA GLY A 19 -3.56 -10.19 -24.49
C GLY A 19 -4.39 -11.47 -24.64
N ALA A 20 -4.65 -12.21 -23.56
CA ALA A 20 -5.43 -13.46 -23.63
C ALA A 20 -6.92 -13.25 -23.30
N LYS A 21 -7.75 -14.00 -24.03
CA LYS A 21 -9.21 -14.06 -23.82
C LYS A 21 -9.53 -14.87 -22.56
N VAL A 22 -10.46 -14.35 -21.77
CA VAL A 22 -11.08 -15.05 -20.64
C VAL A 22 -12.10 -16.05 -21.21
N LEU A 23 -11.87 -17.34 -20.96
CA LEU A 23 -12.74 -18.43 -21.40
C LEU A 23 -13.87 -18.69 -20.40
N ALA A 24 -13.57 -18.53 -19.10
CA ALA A 24 -14.54 -18.69 -18.03
C ALA A 24 -14.17 -17.85 -16.81
N VAL A 25 -15.16 -17.56 -15.98
CA VAL A 25 -14.99 -16.90 -14.68
C VAL A 25 -15.62 -17.77 -13.60
N ARG A 26 -14.82 -18.24 -12.65
CA ARG A 26 -15.28 -19.02 -11.50
C ARG A 26 -15.25 -18.13 -10.26
N LEU A 27 -16.34 -18.14 -9.49
CA LEU A 27 -16.56 -17.25 -8.36
C LEU A 27 -17.11 -18.04 -7.18
N HIS A 28 -16.62 -17.76 -5.98
CA HIS A 28 -17.34 -18.10 -4.74
C HIS A 28 -18.41 -17.04 -4.47
N GLU A 29 -19.56 -17.18 -5.12
CA GLU A 29 -20.68 -16.24 -4.98
C GLU A 29 -21.12 -16.05 -3.51
N GLY A 30 -21.59 -14.85 -3.17
CA GLY A 30 -22.04 -14.50 -1.82
C GLY A 30 -20.93 -14.30 -0.78
N LYS A 31 -19.65 -14.52 -1.12
CA LYS A 31 -18.55 -14.24 -0.18
C LYS A 31 -18.28 -12.74 -0.02
N GLN A 32 -17.83 -12.36 1.17
CA GLN A 32 -17.60 -10.97 1.59
C GLN A 32 -16.72 -10.17 0.63
N VAL A 33 -15.77 -10.82 -0.07
CA VAL A 33 -14.91 -10.17 -1.07
C VAL A 33 -15.70 -9.55 -2.24
N PHE A 34 -16.93 -10.01 -2.50
CA PHE A 34 -17.82 -9.50 -3.55
C PHE A 34 -18.90 -8.53 -3.07
N ARG A 35 -18.85 -8.05 -1.81
CA ARG A 35 -19.89 -7.21 -1.19
C ARG A 35 -20.31 -5.96 -1.98
N ASP A 36 -19.42 -5.42 -2.80
CA ASP A 36 -19.67 -4.22 -3.61
C ASP A 36 -19.77 -4.54 -5.12
N CYS A 37 -19.95 -5.81 -5.48
CA CYS A 37 -19.85 -6.28 -6.87
C CYS A 37 -21.03 -7.18 -7.26
N ARG A 38 -21.69 -6.84 -8.36
CA ARG A 38 -22.70 -7.70 -9.00
C ARG A 38 -22.02 -8.82 -9.78
N THR A 39 -21.79 -9.96 -9.13
CA THR A 39 -21.06 -11.13 -9.68
C THR A 39 -21.61 -11.62 -11.02
N ALA A 40 -22.93 -11.62 -11.22
CA ALA A 40 -23.56 -12.00 -12.48
C ALA A 40 -23.16 -11.08 -13.65
N GLN A 41 -23.13 -9.77 -13.42
CA GLN A 41 -22.70 -8.80 -14.42
C GLN A 41 -21.20 -8.94 -14.72
N LEU A 42 -20.39 -9.09 -13.68
CA LEU A 42 -18.95 -9.32 -13.78
C LEU A 42 -18.66 -10.57 -14.63
N ARG A 43 -19.33 -11.71 -14.35
CA ARG A 43 -19.13 -12.97 -15.09
C ARG A 43 -19.49 -12.77 -16.56
N ARG A 44 -20.67 -12.22 -16.83
CA ARG A 44 -21.16 -12.00 -18.20
C ARG A 44 -20.25 -11.10 -19.02
N LYS A 45 -19.69 -10.05 -18.41
CA LYS A 45 -18.87 -9.06 -19.12
C LYS A 45 -17.41 -9.47 -19.26
N LEU A 46 -16.88 -10.28 -18.34
CA LEU A 46 -15.50 -10.76 -18.43
C LEU A 46 -15.39 -12.02 -19.29
N THR A 47 -16.37 -12.93 -19.29
CA THR A 47 -16.35 -14.09 -20.20
C THR A 47 -16.30 -13.63 -21.66
N GLY A 48 -15.30 -14.10 -22.40
CA GLY A 48 -15.05 -13.72 -23.78
C GLY A 48 -14.25 -12.42 -23.96
N ALA A 49 -14.04 -11.64 -22.90
CA ALA A 49 -13.24 -10.42 -22.96
C ALA A 49 -11.73 -10.72 -22.91
N THR A 50 -10.93 -9.83 -23.49
CA THR A 50 -9.47 -9.93 -23.51
C THR A 50 -8.89 -9.01 -22.44
N LEU A 51 -7.94 -9.49 -21.63
CA LEU A 51 -7.21 -8.63 -20.69
C LEU A 51 -6.28 -7.70 -21.48
N LEU A 52 -6.55 -6.39 -21.44
CA LEU A 52 -5.87 -5.36 -22.24
C LEU A 52 -4.80 -4.59 -21.47
N GLY A 53 -4.76 -4.68 -20.15
CA GLY A 53 -3.72 -4.04 -19.35
C GLY A 53 -4.04 -4.10 -17.87
N SER A 54 -3.06 -3.72 -17.05
CA SER A 54 -3.22 -3.62 -15.61
C SER A 54 -2.38 -2.50 -15.03
N GLU A 55 -2.90 -1.88 -13.98
CA GLU A 55 -2.29 -0.77 -13.25
C GLU A 55 -2.40 -0.99 -11.74
N ALA A 56 -1.51 -0.39 -10.97
CA ALA A 56 -1.57 -0.37 -9.50
C ALA A 56 -1.48 1.08 -9.01
N ALA A 57 -2.34 1.41 -8.05
CA ALA A 57 -2.36 2.71 -7.40
C ALA A 57 -2.71 2.54 -5.93
N ALA A 58 -1.94 3.17 -5.04
CA ALA A 58 -2.10 3.05 -3.60
C ALA A 58 -2.10 1.58 -3.15
N LYS A 59 -3.24 1.07 -2.67
CA LYS A 59 -3.43 -0.33 -2.25
C LYS A 59 -4.43 -1.09 -3.14
N GLN A 60 -4.61 -0.61 -4.38
CA GLN A 60 -5.58 -1.13 -5.33
C GLN A 60 -4.89 -1.50 -6.65
N MET A 61 -5.47 -2.49 -7.33
CA MET A 61 -5.11 -2.87 -8.70
C MET A 61 -6.32 -2.67 -9.60
N LEU A 62 -6.07 -2.26 -10.83
CA LEU A 62 -7.05 -2.14 -11.89
C LEU A 62 -6.64 -3.00 -13.07
N PHE A 63 -7.55 -3.81 -13.58
CA PHE A 63 -7.38 -4.62 -14.77
C PHE A 63 -8.42 -4.19 -15.80
N ARG A 64 -7.94 -3.81 -16.98
CA ARG A 64 -8.77 -3.34 -18.09
C ARG A 64 -8.98 -4.46 -19.09
N PHE A 65 -10.23 -4.71 -19.45
CA PHE A 65 -10.59 -5.72 -20.45
C PHE A 65 -11.27 -5.08 -21.66
N SER A 66 -11.32 -5.81 -22.78
CA SER A 66 -12.08 -5.41 -23.96
C SER A 66 -13.57 -5.26 -23.65
N GLY A 67 -14.29 -4.51 -24.48
CA GLY A 67 -15.71 -4.20 -24.24
C GLY A 67 -15.96 -3.24 -23.07
N GLY A 68 -14.93 -2.50 -22.65
CA GLY A 68 -15.03 -1.48 -21.61
C GLY A 68 -15.26 -2.04 -20.20
N ALA A 69 -14.75 -3.23 -19.89
CA ALA A 69 -14.88 -3.82 -18.56
C ALA A 69 -13.66 -3.53 -17.69
N TRP A 70 -13.90 -3.15 -16.44
CA TRP A 70 -12.89 -2.77 -15.46
C TRP A 70 -13.03 -3.62 -14.21
N LEU A 71 -11.98 -4.34 -13.85
CA LEU A 71 -11.91 -5.17 -12.66
C LEU A 71 -10.95 -4.54 -11.66
N GLY A 72 -11.43 -4.21 -10.48
CA GLY A 72 -10.63 -3.74 -9.36
C GLY A 72 -10.37 -4.84 -8.35
N ILE A 73 -9.15 -4.90 -7.81
CA ILE A 73 -8.83 -5.81 -6.71
C ILE A 73 -8.11 -5.02 -5.61
N HIS A 74 -8.62 -5.16 -4.39
CA HIS A 74 -7.96 -4.73 -3.16
C HIS A 74 -7.66 -5.98 -2.32
N LEU A 75 -6.39 -6.22 -1.97
CA LEU A 75 -5.97 -7.48 -1.33
C LEU A 75 -6.42 -7.63 0.13
N GLY A 76 -6.79 -6.54 0.80
CA GLY A 76 -7.14 -6.61 2.21
C GLY A 76 -5.90 -6.93 3.05
N MET A 77 -5.95 -7.98 3.87
CA MET A 77 -4.82 -8.32 4.76
C MET A 77 -4.01 -9.53 4.30
N SER A 78 -4.67 -10.54 3.75
CA SER A 78 -4.14 -11.86 3.37
C SER A 78 -4.34 -12.16 1.89
N GLY A 79 -4.98 -11.27 1.14
CA GLY A 79 -5.24 -11.50 -0.25
C GLY A 79 -3.96 -11.57 -1.07
N GLU A 80 -3.96 -12.44 -2.08
CA GLU A 80 -2.87 -12.60 -3.02
C GLU A 80 -3.37 -12.91 -4.43
N LEU A 81 -2.57 -12.52 -5.43
CA LEU A 81 -2.79 -12.86 -6.83
C LEU A 81 -1.76 -13.88 -7.30
N ARG A 82 -2.23 -14.98 -7.88
CA ARG A 82 -1.39 -16.03 -8.45
C ARG A 82 -1.76 -16.29 -9.90
N THR A 83 -0.79 -16.84 -10.64
CA THR A 83 -1.00 -17.38 -11.98
C THR A 83 -0.70 -18.86 -11.88
N GLU A 84 -1.72 -19.67 -12.17
CA GLU A 84 -1.69 -21.12 -12.04
C GLU A 84 -1.79 -21.78 -13.43
N ALA A 85 -1.50 -23.07 -13.50
CA ALA A 85 -1.67 -23.87 -14.70
C ALA A 85 -3.15 -23.93 -15.15
N PRO A 86 -3.44 -24.18 -16.45
CA PRO A 86 -4.82 -24.25 -16.97
C PRO A 86 -5.72 -25.24 -16.24
N ASP A 87 -5.15 -26.32 -15.72
CA ASP A 87 -5.81 -27.44 -15.04
C ASP A 87 -5.89 -27.27 -13.52
N HIS A 88 -5.43 -26.13 -12.97
CA HIS A 88 -5.51 -25.83 -11.55
C HIS A 88 -6.93 -26.03 -10.99
N ALA A 89 -7.02 -26.84 -9.94
CA ALA A 89 -8.24 -27.04 -9.18
C ALA A 89 -8.35 -25.97 -8.11
N ALA A 90 -9.39 -25.12 -8.20
CA ALA A 90 -9.60 -24.02 -7.26
C ALA A 90 -9.74 -24.54 -5.81
N THR A 91 -9.02 -23.92 -4.89
CA THR A 91 -9.05 -24.25 -3.47
C THR A 91 -10.11 -23.44 -2.71
N LYS A 92 -10.36 -23.80 -1.45
CA LYS A 92 -11.35 -23.15 -0.56
C LYS A 92 -11.29 -21.62 -0.55
N HIS A 93 -10.09 -21.06 -0.66
CA HIS A 93 -9.85 -19.61 -0.55
C HIS A 93 -9.63 -18.92 -1.90
N ASP A 94 -9.67 -19.66 -3.02
CA ASP A 94 -9.58 -19.12 -4.38
C ASP A 94 -10.96 -18.54 -4.79
N HIS A 95 -11.26 -17.35 -4.27
CA HIS A 95 -12.60 -16.76 -4.39
C HIS A 95 -12.94 -16.24 -5.78
N PHE A 96 -11.95 -15.84 -6.57
CA PHE A 96 -12.14 -15.33 -7.93
C PHE A 96 -11.06 -15.92 -8.85
N VAL A 97 -11.50 -16.57 -9.92
CA VAL A 97 -10.61 -17.23 -10.89
C VAL A 97 -11.02 -16.86 -12.31
N LEU A 98 -10.08 -16.27 -13.07
CA LEU A 98 -10.20 -16.08 -14.51
C LEU A 98 -9.48 -17.21 -15.22
N VAL A 99 -10.22 -17.97 -16.03
CA VAL A 99 -9.67 -19.07 -16.83
C VAL A 99 -9.30 -18.54 -18.21
N GLN A 100 -8.06 -18.74 -18.62
CA GLN A 100 -7.56 -18.48 -19.97
C GLN A 100 -7.01 -19.78 -20.56
N LYS A 101 -6.74 -19.80 -21.87
CA LYS A 101 -6.29 -21.03 -22.57
C LYS A 101 -5.04 -21.67 -21.96
N GLN A 102 -4.11 -20.86 -21.48
CA GLN A 102 -2.77 -21.30 -21.05
C GLN A 102 -2.55 -21.19 -19.53
N ARG A 103 -3.51 -20.64 -18.78
CA ARG A 103 -3.34 -20.34 -17.36
C ARG A 103 -4.66 -20.00 -16.68
N GLN A 104 -4.66 -20.02 -15.35
CA GLN A 104 -5.70 -19.42 -14.52
C GLN A 104 -5.12 -18.25 -13.73
N LEU A 105 -5.83 -17.12 -13.68
CA LEU A 105 -5.49 -15.98 -12.85
C LEU A 105 -6.36 -16.03 -11.59
N VAL A 106 -5.72 -16.26 -10.45
CA VAL A 106 -6.39 -16.59 -9.19
C VAL A 106 -6.23 -15.46 -8.19
N PHE A 107 -7.35 -15.02 -7.60
CA PHE A 107 -7.36 -14.19 -6.40
C PHE A 107 -7.79 -15.05 -5.21
N ASN A 108 -6.87 -15.20 -4.26
CA ASN A 108 -7.07 -15.94 -3.03
C ASN A 108 -7.14 -14.97 -1.85
N ASP A 109 -8.05 -15.20 -0.89
CA ASP A 109 -8.06 -14.42 0.36
C ASP A 109 -8.68 -15.18 1.53
N SER A 110 -7.84 -15.77 2.38
CA SER A 110 -8.29 -16.58 3.52
C SER A 110 -9.10 -15.82 4.58
N ARG A 111 -8.84 -14.52 4.77
CA ARG A 111 -9.55 -13.68 5.75
C ARG A 111 -10.72 -12.90 5.16
N MET A 112 -10.91 -12.96 3.84
CA MET A 112 -12.01 -12.31 3.10
C MET A 112 -12.13 -10.79 3.35
N PHE A 113 -11.02 -10.12 3.66
CA PHE A 113 -10.95 -8.67 3.85
C PHE A 113 -10.72 -7.90 2.56
N GLY A 114 -10.25 -8.59 1.51
CA GLY A 114 -10.10 -8.06 0.19
C GLY A 114 -11.45 -7.66 -0.44
N ARG A 115 -11.36 -7.03 -1.60
CA ARG A 115 -12.51 -6.59 -2.40
C ARG A 115 -12.26 -6.90 -3.87
N VAL A 116 -13.29 -7.40 -4.52
CA VAL A 116 -13.44 -7.41 -5.97
C VAL A 116 -14.41 -6.30 -6.33
N LEU A 117 -13.97 -5.38 -7.17
CA LEU A 117 -14.76 -4.26 -7.68
C LEU A 117 -14.96 -4.46 -9.18
N PHE A 118 -16.10 -4.03 -9.70
CA PHE A 118 -16.39 -4.17 -11.12
C PHE A 118 -17.15 -2.96 -11.65
N ALA A 119 -16.75 -2.50 -12.83
CA ALA A 119 -17.44 -1.44 -13.54
C ALA A 119 -17.37 -1.68 -15.05
N THR A 120 -18.28 -1.02 -15.78
CA THR A 120 -18.26 -0.99 -17.24
C THR A 120 -18.33 0.45 -17.73
N GLY A 121 -17.59 0.79 -18.77
CA GLY A 121 -17.62 2.11 -19.38
C GLY A 121 -16.34 2.43 -20.15
N PRO A 122 -16.34 3.54 -20.91
CA PRO A 122 -15.17 3.96 -21.70
C PRO A 122 -14.03 4.51 -20.83
N LYS A 123 -14.32 4.94 -19.60
CA LYS A 123 -13.36 5.53 -18.66
C LYS A 123 -13.19 4.65 -17.41
N PRO A 124 -12.04 4.73 -16.72
CA PRO A 124 -11.88 4.11 -15.41
C PRO A 124 -12.95 4.59 -14.42
N PRO A 125 -13.38 3.72 -13.48
CA PRO A 125 -14.42 4.06 -12.51
C PRO A 125 -13.94 5.00 -11.39
N ALA A 126 -14.89 5.67 -10.74
CA ALA A 126 -14.64 6.66 -9.69
C ALA A 126 -13.74 6.14 -8.55
N TRP A 127 -13.97 4.91 -8.07
CA TRP A 127 -13.15 4.30 -7.01
C TRP A 127 -11.66 4.14 -7.37
N TRP A 128 -11.32 4.24 -8.67
CA TRP A 128 -9.95 4.30 -9.17
C TRP A 128 -9.48 5.74 -9.36
N THR A 129 -10.27 6.58 -10.02
CA THR A 129 -9.88 7.97 -10.33
C THR A 129 -9.81 8.87 -9.11
N ASP A 130 -10.55 8.54 -8.05
CA ASP A 130 -10.61 9.31 -6.81
C ASP A 130 -9.50 8.93 -5.82
N ILE A 131 -8.62 7.99 -6.19
CA ILE A 131 -7.44 7.65 -5.39
C ILE A 131 -6.57 8.91 -5.24
N ALA A 132 -6.22 9.23 -3.99
CA ALA A 132 -5.37 10.38 -3.69
C ALA A 132 -4.05 10.33 -4.50
N PRO A 133 -3.45 11.49 -4.84
CA PRO A 133 -2.25 11.55 -5.64
C PRO A 133 -1.12 10.66 -5.10
N ALA A 134 -0.49 9.89 -5.99
CA ALA A 134 0.59 8.97 -5.61
C ALA A 134 1.75 9.69 -4.93
N ILE A 135 2.39 9.05 -3.96
CA ILE A 135 3.54 9.60 -3.20
C ILE A 135 4.67 10.09 -4.13
N LEU A 136 4.84 9.43 -5.28
CA LEU A 136 5.90 9.72 -6.24
C LEU A 136 5.54 10.79 -7.28
N SER A 137 4.27 11.21 -7.35
CA SER A 137 3.84 12.30 -8.24
C SER A 137 4.28 13.67 -7.70
N GLU A 138 4.17 14.70 -8.53
CA GLU A 138 4.44 16.09 -8.14
C GLU A 138 3.36 16.66 -7.23
N ALA A 139 2.11 16.21 -7.39
CA ALA A 139 0.97 16.60 -6.56
C ALA A 139 1.10 16.17 -5.08
N PHE A 140 1.95 15.19 -4.77
CA PHE A 140 2.40 14.94 -3.41
C PHE A 140 3.51 15.94 -3.04
N SER A 141 3.12 17.21 -2.83
CA SER A 141 4.05 18.32 -2.54
C SER A 141 4.33 18.47 -1.04
N ILE A 142 5.39 19.22 -0.71
CA ILE A 142 5.76 19.53 0.69
C ILE A 142 4.64 20.33 1.37
N GLU A 143 4.06 21.30 0.67
CA GLU A 143 2.99 22.19 1.13
C GLU A 143 1.72 21.38 1.43
N ALA A 144 1.36 20.45 0.54
CA ALA A 144 0.22 19.56 0.73
C ALA A 144 0.41 18.66 1.96
N VAL A 145 1.62 18.13 2.18
CA VAL A 145 1.95 17.36 3.38
C VAL A 145 1.89 18.24 4.63
N ALA A 146 2.47 19.44 4.60
CA ALA A 146 2.47 20.37 5.74
C ALA A 146 1.04 20.73 6.17
N LEU A 147 0.19 21.10 5.21
CA LEU A 147 -1.20 21.45 5.45
C LEU A 147 -1.97 20.28 6.05
N PHE A 148 -1.75 19.07 5.54
CA PHE A 148 -2.40 17.87 6.03
C PHE A 148 -1.99 17.52 7.48
N LEU A 149 -0.69 17.62 7.79
CA LEU A 149 -0.19 17.41 9.15
C LEU A 149 -0.78 18.43 10.14
N LYS A 150 -0.94 19.69 9.74
CA LYS A 150 -1.62 20.73 10.54
C LYS A 150 -3.09 20.40 10.79
N ARG A 151 -3.84 19.92 9.78
CA ARG A 151 -5.25 19.51 9.95
C ARG A 151 -5.40 18.33 10.92
N ARG A 152 -4.38 17.47 11.04
CA ARG A 152 -4.33 16.34 11.97
C ARG A 152 -3.39 16.61 13.16
N ALA A 153 -3.22 17.87 13.56
CA ALA A 153 -2.12 18.32 14.43
C ALA A 153 -1.93 17.51 15.72
N ARG A 154 -3.02 17.11 16.36
CA ARG A 154 -3.02 16.40 17.65
C ARG A 154 -2.79 14.90 17.52
N ALA A 155 -3.01 14.32 16.34
CA ALA A 155 -2.89 12.88 16.15
C ALA A 155 -1.41 12.44 16.17
N PRO A 156 -1.12 11.22 16.65
CA PRO A 156 0.21 10.62 16.52
C PRO A 156 0.67 10.61 15.06
N LEU A 157 1.90 11.02 14.81
CA LEU A 157 2.45 11.15 13.47
C LEU A 157 2.31 9.85 12.66
N LYS A 158 2.59 8.70 13.27
CA LYS A 158 2.39 7.41 12.59
C LYS A 158 0.94 7.18 12.16
N ALA A 159 -0.03 7.51 13.00
CA ALA A 159 -1.44 7.35 12.65
C ALA A 159 -1.81 8.21 11.43
N VAL A 160 -1.25 9.43 11.34
CA VAL A 160 -1.45 10.33 10.20
C VAL A 160 -0.85 9.77 8.91
N LEU A 161 0.34 9.15 8.97
CA LEU A 161 0.99 8.51 7.81
C LEU A 161 0.20 7.31 7.24
N LEU A 162 -0.74 6.75 8.00
CA LEU A 162 -1.60 5.65 7.54
C LEU A 162 -2.89 6.13 6.86
N LEU A 163 -3.18 7.43 6.89
CA LEU A 163 -4.36 8.01 6.27
C LEU A 163 -4.20 8.07 4.75
N GLN A 164 -4.98 7.26 4.03
CA GLN A 164 -4.86 7.09 2.58
C GLN A 164 -5.24 8.35 1.78
N GLU A 165 -5.99 9.28 2.38
CA GLU A 165 -6.34 10.59 1.80
C GLU A 165 -5.13 11.52 1.54
N ARG A 166 -3.98 11.21 2.16
CA ARG A 166 -2.71 11.91 1.91
C ARG A 166 -1.54 11.00 1.66
N PHE A 167 -1.52 9.83 2.30
CA PHE A 167 -0.43 8.88 2.19
C PHE A 167 -0.90 7.58 1.52
N PRO A 168 -1.45 7.65 0.29
CA PRO A 168 -1.97 6.49 -0.40
C PRO A 168 -0.86 5.45 -0.60
N GLY A 169 -1.16 4.20 -0.25
CA GLY A 169 -0.20 3.10 -0.41
C GLY A 169 0.71 2.87 0.79
N ILE A 170 0.96 3.88 1.64
CA ILE A 170 1.75 3.69 2.87
C ILE A 170 0.91 2.89 3.88
N GLY A 171 1.46 1.78 4.37
CA GLY A 171 0.91 1.00 5.46
C GLY A 171 1.86 0.94 6.66
N ASN A 172 1.72 -0.12 7.44
CA ASN A 172 2.30 -0.20 8.77
C ASN A 172 3.84 -0.27 8.74
N TRP A 173 4.41 -1.11 7.88
CA TRP A 173 5.86 -1.28 7.85
C TRP A 173 6.51 -0.08 7.17
N MET A 174 5.92 0.45 6.10
CA MET A 174 6.46 1.63 5.42
C MET A 174 6.42 2.85 6.33
N ALA A 175 5.35 3.05 7.11
CA ALA A 175 5.29 4.15 8.07
C ALA A 175 6.40 4.07 9.12
N ASP A 176 6.67 2.88 9.67
CA ASP A 176 7.79 2.68 10.62
C ASP A 176 9.14 2.99 9.96
N GLU A 177 9.37 2.48 8.74
CA GLU A 177 10.59 2.73 7.97
C GLU A 177 10.81 4.23 7.67
N ILE A 178 9.76 4.91 7.21
CA ILE A 178 9.79 6.35 6.89
C ILE A 178 10.15 7.16 8.13
N LEU A 179 9.47 6.92 9.24
CA LEU A 179 9.69 7.66 10.49
C LEU A 179 11.07 7.37 11.08
N TRP A 180 11.53 6.13 10.97
CA TRP A 180 12.88 5.77 11.40
C TRP A 180 13.95 6.47 10.57
N ARG A 181 13.81 6.52 9.23
CA ARG A 181 14.73 7.26 8.37
C ARG A 181 14.73 8.74 8.69
N ALA A 182 13.54 9.32 8.86
CA ALA A 182 13.34 10.72 9.22
C ALA A 182 13.78 11.06 10.66
N ALA A 183 14.11 10.05 11.49
CA ALA A 183 14.41 10.21 12.91
C ALA A 183 13.27 10.88 13.72
N LEU A 184 12.03 10.65 13.32
CA LEU A 184 10.83 11.20 13.96
C LEU A 184 10.17 10.13 14.85
N HIS A 185 9.84 10.49 16.09
CA HIS A 185 9.13 9.58 17.00
C HIS A 185 7.69 9.33 16.53
N PRO A 186 7.22 8.06 16.46
CA PRO A 186 5.89 7.74 15.92
C PRO A 186 4.72 8.34 16.71
N ALA A 187 4.86 8.45 18.03
CA ALA A 187 3.86 9.07 18.91
C ALA A 187 3.86 10.62 18.91
N ARG A 188 4.82 11.27 18.22
CA ARG A 188 4.91 12.73 18.21
C ARG A 188 3.63 13.33 17.57
N PRO A 189 3.03 14.40 18.11
CA PRO A 189 1.90 15.06 17.48
C PRO A 189 2.28 15.58 16.09
N ALA A 190 1.47 15.26 15.07
CA ALA A 190 1.77 15.59 13.68
C ALA A 190 1.97 17.09 13.42
N GLY A 191 1.24 17.94 14.14
CA GLY A 191 1.32 19.40 14.01
C GLY A 191 2.55 20.03 14.65
N SER A 192 3.34 19.25 15.40
CA SER A 192 4.55 19.75 16.08
C SER A 192 5.80 19.75 15.19
N LEU A 193 5.71 19.29 13.95
CA LEU A 193 6.86 19.19 13.03
C LEU A 193 7.24 20.58 12.52
N SER A 194 8.54 20.89 12.55
CA SER A 194 9.08 22.09 11.90
C SER A 194 9.04 21.95 10.37
N ALA A 195 9.17 23.06 9.65
CA ALA A 195 9.22 23.03 8.17
C ALA A 195 10.35 22.14 7.63
N ALA A 196 11.52 22.12 8.30
CA ALA A 196 12.63 21.26 7.93
C ALA A 196 12.32 19.76 8.15
N GLU A 197 11.59 19.44 9.21
CA GLU A 197 11.14 18.08 9.49
C GLU A 197 10.07 17.62 8.50
N VAL A 198 9.16 18.50 8.08
CA VAL A 198 8.19 18.21 7.01
C VAL A 198 8.90 17.92 5.69
N ARG A 199 9.89 18.73 5.30
CA ARG A 199 10.71 18.46 4.10
C ARG A 199 11.43 17.12 4.19
N THR A 200 11.98 16.80 5.35
CA THR A 200 12.63 15.51 5.61
C THR A 200 11.64 14.36 5.49
N LEU A 201 10.47 14.46 6.14
CA LEU A 201 9.42 13.46 6.07
C LEU A 201 8.96 13.21 4.63
N HIS A 202 8.69 14.28 3.86
CA HIS A 202 8.31 14.20 2.45
C HIS A 202 9.35 13.45 1.61
N ARG A 203 10.63 13.80 1.77
CA ARG A 203 11.75 13.12 1.10
C ARG A 203 11.80 11.63 1.46
N GLU A 204 11.69 11.30 2.75
CA GLU A 204 11.75 9.91 3.20
C GLU A 204 10.54 9.08 2.75
N CYS A 205 9.33 9.66 2.68
CA CYS A 205 8.17 9.00 2.06
C CYS A 205 8.48 8.58 0.62
N ARG A 206 9.03 9.50 -0.19
CA ARG A 206 9.39 9.23 -1.58
C ARG A 206 10.52 8.20 -1.69
N PHE A 207 11.55 8.32 -0.84
CA PHE A 207 12.65 7.37 -0.80
C PHE A 207 12.17 5.95 -0.50
N VAL A 208 11.36 5.78 0.55
CA VAL A 208 10.85 4.46 0.95
C VAL A 208 9.92 3.89 -0.10
N CYS A 209 9.01 4.69 -0.69
CA CYS A 209 8.13 4.21 -1.76
C CYS A 209 8.93 3.75 -3.00
N ARG A 210 9.94 4.51 -3.45
CA ARG A 210 10.80 4.08 -4.57
C ARG A 210 11.56 2.80 -4.25
N GLY A 211 12.14 2.73 -3.07
CA GLY A 211 12.88 1.55 -2.64
C GLY A 211 11.98 0.33 -2.52
N ALA A 212 10.79 0.46 -1.95
CA ALA A 212 9.82 -0.62 -1.83
C ALA A 212 9.41 -1.15 -3.21
N LEU A 213 9.08 -0.26 -4.16
CA LEU A 213 8.78 -0.65 -5.55
C LEU A 213 9.96 -1.35 -6.22
N LYS A 214 11.18 -0.84 -6.05
CA LYS A 214 12.39 -1.43 -6.62
C LYS A 214 12.66 -2.82 -6.06
N TYR A 215 12.74 -2.95 -4.74
CA TYR A 215 13.22 -4.17 -4.08
C TYR A 215 12.12 -5.22 -3.90
N ASN A 216 10.88 -4.81 -3.67
CA ASN A 216 9.78 -5.73 -3.41
C ASN A 216 8.97 -6.07 -4.67
N ALA A 217 8.84 -5.11 -5.60
CA ALA A 217 8.08 -5.30 -6.83
C ALA A 217 8.93 -5.39 -8.10
N GLY A 218 10.26 -5.18 -8.01
CA GLY A 218 11.15 -5.22 -9.17
C GLY A 218 10.91 -4.10 -10.18
N VAL A 219 10.40 -2.94 -9.76
CA VAL A 219 10.20 -1.81 -10.68
C VAL A 219 11.55 -1.29 -11.15
N GLY A 220 11.72 -1.20 -12.47
CA GLY A 220 13.01 -0.88 -13.11
C GLY A 220 13.98 -2.07 -13.20
N GLY A 221 13.50 -3.30 -12.97
CA GLY A 221 14.31 -4.53 -13.04
C GLY A 221 13.47 -5.81 -13.18
N PRO A 222 14.09 -6.98 -12.99
CA PRO A 222 13.38 -8.25 -12.98
C PRO A 222 12.46 -8.35 -11.76
N MET A 223 11.38 -9.13 -11.91
CA MET A 223 10.47 -9.40 -10.80
C MET A 223 11.16 -10.29 -9.76
N PRO A 224 11.06 -9.98 -8.44
CA PRO A 224 11.60 -10.84 -7.41
C PRO A 224 10.94 -12.22 -7.41
N PRO A 225 11.68 -13.30 -7.06
CA PRO A 225 11.13 -14.66 -7.05
C PRO A 225 10.03 -14.82 -6.00
N ALA A 226 10.16 -14.11 -4.87
CA ALA A 226 9.18 -14.05 -3.81
C ALA A 226 9.09 -12.61 -3.25
N LEU A 227 7.98 -12.33 -2.59
CA LEU A 227 7.79 -11.08 -1.88
C LEU A 227 8.90 -10.94 -0.81
N ASN A 228 9.42 -9.73 -0.66
CA ASN A 228 10.46 -9.32 0.27
C ASN A 228 11.85 -9.95 0.04
N ALA A 229 12.04 -10.76 -1.00
CA ALA A 229 13.28 -11.51 -1.24
C ALA A 229 14.54 -10.63 -1.33
N PHE A 230 14.40 -9.39 -1.81
CA PHE A 230 15.51 -8.46 -2.02
C PHE A 230 15.50 -7.24 -1.09
N MET A 231 14.75 -7.30 0.02
CA MET A 231 14.71 -6.19 0.97
C MET A 231 16.10 -5.96 1.60
N PRO A 232 16.70 -4.77 1.47
CA PRO A 232 18.09 -4.58 1.90
C PRO A 232 18.24 -4.72 3.41
N ARG A 233 19.29 -5.41 3.88
CA ARG A 233 19.58 -5.63 5.31
C ARG A 233 19.67 -4.34 6.13
N SER A 234 19.95 -3.21 5.49
CA SER A 234 20.02 -1.88 6.13
C SER A 234 18.66 -1.24 6.42
N TRP A 235 17.56 -1.79 5.88
CA TRP A 235 16.21 -1.30 6.11
C TRP A 235 15.67 -1.80 7.45
N LEU A 236 14.96 -0.94 8.18
CA LEU A 236 14.28 -1.31 9.43
C LEU A 236 13.30 -2.47 9.20
N PHE A 237 12.73 -2.58 8.01
CA PHE A 237 11.90 -3.72 7.58
C PHE A 237 12.42 -5.07 8.07
N ASN A 238 13.71 -5.37 7.89
CA ASN A 238 14.27 -6.68 8.24
C ASN A 238 14.45 -6.92 9.76
N HIS A 239 14.23 -5.90 10.59
CA HIS A 239 14.52 -5.95 12.03
C HIS A 239 13.30 -5.69 12.91
N ARG A 240 12.16 -5.33 12.32
CA ARG A 240 10.97 -4.86 13.06
C ARG A 240 9.93 -5.93 13.39
N TRP A 241 10.10 -7.17 12.94
CA TRP A 241 9.04 -8.18 12.93
C TRP A 241 8.88 -8.95 14.24
N GLU A 242 9.89 -8.98 15.08
CA GLU A 242 9.86 -9.60 16.42
C GLU A 242 10.25 -8.60 17.53
N ASP A 243 9.98 -8.94 18.78
CA ASP A 243 10.45 -8.18 19.93
C ASP A 243 11.96 -8.40 20.14
N GLY A 244 12.65 -7.40 20.69
CA GLY A 244 14.10 -7.47 20.88
C GLY A 244 14.96 -7.26 19.62
N GLY A 245 14.33 -6.98 18.46
CA GLY A 245 15.03 -6.64 17.23
C GLY A 245 16.04 -5.49 17.41
N ARG A 246 17.15 -5.51 16.68
CA ARG A 246 18.22 -4.48 16.79
C ARG A 246 18.13 -3.49 15.65
N CYS A 247 18.29 -2.20 15.96
CA CYS A 247 18.26 -1.18 14.92
C CYS A 247 19.42 -1.36 13.93
N PRO A 248 19.18 -1.43 12.61
CA PRO A 248 20.25 -1.66 11.63
C PRO A 248 21.32 -0.57 11.64
N ARG A 249 20.96 0.65 12.03
CA ARG A 249 21.85 1.82 12.08
C ARG A 249 22.51 2.04 13.44
N THR A 250 21.76 2.00 14.54
CA THR A 250 22.29 2.33 15.88
C THR A 250 22.74 1.10 16.67
N LYS A 251 22.40 -0.12 16.21
CA LYS A 251 22.65 -1.42 16.88
C LYS A 251 22.00 -1.59 18.26
N LYS A 252 21.34 -0.55 18.77
CA LYS A 252 20.55 -0.56 20.01
C LYS A 252 19.21 -1.27 19.81
N PRO A 253 18.59 -1.81 20.87
CA PRO A 253 17.29 -2.46 20.80
C PRO A 253 16.22 -1.54 20.20
N LEU A 254 15.34 -2.13 19.39
CA LEU A 254 14.12 -1.51 18.91
C LEU A 254 13.04 -1.60 19.99
N ALA A 255 12.22 -0.56 20.06
CA ALA A 255 11.02 -0.56 20.90
C ALA A 255 9.81 -0.89 20.05
N ARG A 256 8.86 -1.59 20.67
CA ARG A 256 7.58 -1.95 20.08
C ARG A 256 6.45 -1.64 21.04
N ALA A 257 5.41 -1.00 20.52
CA ALA A 257 4.21 -0.65 21.28
C ALA A 257 3.06 -0.41 20.31
N GLU A 258 1.84 -0.32 20.85
CA GLU A 258 0.71 0.17 20.09
C GLU A 258 0.68 1.70 20.11
N ILE A 259 0.60 2.31 18.93
CA ILE A 259 0.42 3.77 18.78
C ILE A 259 -0.72 3.99 17.79
N GLY A 260 -1.83 4.55 18.28
CA GLY A 260 -3.03 4.78 17.47
C GLY A 260 -3.64 3.49 16.92
N GLY A 261 -3.75 2.44 17.75
CA GLY A 261 -4.35 1.17 17.36
C GLY A 261 -3.49 0.29 16.45
N ARG A 262 -2.19 0.62 16.29
CA ARG A 262 -1.28 -0.08 15.37
C ARG A 262 0.03 -0.44 16.07
N THR A 263 0.43 -1.70 15.96
CA THR A 263 1.75 -2.17 16.37
C THR A 263 2.84 -1.39 15.63
N THR A 264 3.70 -0.77 16.40
CA THR A 264 4.67 0.23 15.94
C THR A 264 6.04 -0.10 16.44
N CYS A 265 7.00 -0.14 15.52
CA CYS A 265 8.40 -0.37 15.82
C CYS A 265 9.22 0.90 15.55
N TRP A 266 10.09 1.28 16.49
CA TRP A 266 10.98 2.42 16.32
C TRP A 266 12.31 2.18 17.05
N SER A 267 13.31 3.00 16.75
CA SER A 267 14.59 3.00 17.49
C SER A 267 14.61 4.14 18.50
N PRO A 268 14.50 3.88 19.83
CA PRO A 268 14.54 4.95 20.85
C PRO A 268 15.81 5.79 20.80
N ALA A 269 16.93 5.17 20.40
CA ALA A 269 18.22 5.85 20.28
C ALA A 269 18.26 6.91 19.17
N ARG A 270 17.42 6.74 18.13
CA ARG A 270 17.37 7.62 16.94
C ARG A 270 16.15 8.53 16.95
N GLN A 271 15.00 7.97 17.32
CA GLN A 271 13.70 8.63 17.30
C GLN A 271 13.35 9.00 18.74
N ARG A 272 13.83 10.16 19.20
CA ARG A 272 13.52 10.67 20.55
C ARG A 272 12.19 11.41 20.52
N LEU A 273 11.32 11.14 21.49
CA LEU A 273 10.11 11.94 21.69
C LEU A 273 10.53 13.30 22.26
N ARG A 274 10.53 14.33 21.43
CA ARG A 274 10.74 15.70 21.91
C ARG A 274 9.49 16.11 22.71
N ARG A 275 9.67 16.56 23.96
CA ARG A 275 8.62 17.28 24.67
C ARG A 275 8.29 18.52 23.84
N ALA A 276 7.00 18.82 23.65
CA ALA A 276 6.61 20.05 23.01
C ALA A 276 7.20 21.21 23.82
N THR A 277 8.00 22.06 23.18
CA THR A 277 8.34 23.35 23.78
C THR A 277 7.04 24.10 23.88
N ILE A 278 6.48 24.20 25.09
CA ILE A 278 5.40 25.15 25.36
C ILE A 278 6.07 26.51 25.15
N VAL A 279 5.80 27.15 24.02
CA VAL A 279 6.06 28.58 23.90
C VAL A 279 4.98 29.22 24.76
N PRO A 280 5.30 29.84 25.91
CA PRO A 280 4.29 30.47 26.73
C PRO A 280 3.60 31.56 25.88
N PRO A 281 2.27 31.69 25.96
CA PRO A 281 1.56 32.78 25.28
C PRO A 281 2.01 34.09 25.93
N GLY A 282 2.92 34.83 25.28
CA GLY A 282 3.36 36.14 25.79
C GLY A 282 4.70 36.67 25.31
N THR A 283 5.58 35.89 24.67
CA THR A 283 6.89 36.43 24.27
C THR A 283 6.78 37.25 22.98
N ARG A 284 6.49 38.56 23.13
CA ARG A 284 6.80 39.56 22.10
C ARG A 284 8.31 39.52 21.85
N LEU A 285 8.70 39.26 20.59
CA LEU A 285 10.04 39.57 20.12
C LEU A 285 10.15 41.10 20.11
N LEU A 286 10.99 41.64 20.99
CA LEU A 286 11.47 43.01 20.85
C LEU A 286 12.48 43.01 19.72
N ASN A 287 12.22 43.84 18.70
CA ASN A 287 13.15 44.16 17.64
C ASN A 287 14.43 44.76 18.23
N LEU A 288 15.58 44.19 17.85
CA LEU A 288 16.84 44.89 17.63
C LEU A 288 17.49 44.30 16.38
#